data_AF-A0A941I6Y1-F1
#
_entry.id   AF-A0A941I6Y1-F1
#
_cell.length_a   1.000
_cell.length_b   1.000
_cell.length_c   1.000
_cell.angle_alpha   90.00
_cell.angle_beta   90.00
_cell.angle_gamma   90.00
#
_symmetry.space_group_name_H-M   'P 1'
#
loop_
_entity.id
_entity.type
_entity.pdbx_description
1 polymer ?
#
loop_
_entity_poly.entity_id
_entity_poly.type
_entity_poly.pdbx_seq_one_letter_code
_entity_poly.pdbx_strand_id
1 'polypeptide(L)'
;METFTYRGKTLEFRSITGTVLDTSTRSETHISGGGGGGYIGPNGGHIDNISIRSHNTTHQEFWIKTEDGMEKSVNISGTSIPLRANQRITLISAEQKGRNEGWYASVINHNANQFSFICDGASLNNLMKLEVFPKHFLLIGFALWAGLAIAFHDGWLAIFFATIVMGIFAINKNARIKRLISSLNAHIEKVSQPFLQRS
;
A
#
# COMPACT_ATOMS: atom_id res chain seq x y z
N MET A 1 -12.49 -17.25 -10.74
CA MET A 1 -11.74 -17.28 -9.47
C MET A 1 -10.31 -17.60 -9.81
N GLU A 2 -9.41 -16.62 -9.70
CA GLU A 2 -7.97 -16.84 -9.94
C GLU A 2 -7.24 -16.90 -8.61
N THR A 3 -6.18 -17.69 -8.54
CA THR A 3 -5.38 -17.83 -7.31
C THR A 3 -3.93 -17.44 -7.55
N PHE A 4 -3.37 -16.72 -6.59
CA PHE A 4 -1.96 -16.35 -6.57
C PHE A 4 -1.33 -16.89 -5.29
N THR A 5 -0.34 -17.77 -5.43
CA THR A 5 0.35 -18.35 -4.27
C THR A 5 1.76 -17.78 -4.17
N TYR A 6 2.08 -17.22 -3.00
CA TYR A 6 3.42 -16.73 -2.68
C TYR A 6 3.87 -17.21 -1.31
N ARG A 7 4.97 -17.98 -1.29
CA ARG A 7 5.63 -18.51 -0.07
C ARG A 7 4.65 -19.12 0.95
N GLY A 8 3.70 -19.94 0.46
CA GLY A 8 2.72 -20.64 1.29
C GLY A 8 1.48 -19.82 1.67
N LYS A 9 1.38 -18.56 1.23
CA LYS A 9 0.16 -17.75 1.32
C LYS A 9 -0.56 -17.79 -0.03
N THR A 10 -1.84 -18.15 -0.02
CA THR A 10 -2.68 -18.14 -1.22
C THR A 10 -3.66 -16.97 -1.16
N LEU A 11 -3.69 -16.21 -2.24
CA LEU A 11 -4.64 -15.13 -2.49
C LEU A 11 -5.65 -15.60 -3.52
N GLU A 12 -6.92 -15.32 -3.25
CA GLU A 12 -8.04 -15.62 -4.13
C GLU A 12 -8.58 -14.30 -4.68
N PHE A 13 -8.62 -14.19 -6.01
CA PHE A 13 -9.18 -13.04 -6.69
C PHE A 13 -10.60 -13.34 -7.15
N ARG A 14 -11.52 -12.46 -6.77
CA ARG A 14 -12.95 -12.52 -7.10
C ARG A 14 -13.35 -11.26 -7.84
N SER A 15 -14.18 -11.42 -8.86
CA SER A 15 -14.70 -10.31 -9.65
C SER A 15 -16.19 -10.15 -9.40
N ILE A 16 -16.64 -8.91 -9.19
CA ILE A 16 -18.05 -8.58 -9.06
C ILE A 16 -18.37 -7.51 -10.10
N THR A 17 -19.36 -7.76 -10.94
CA THR A 17 -19.84 -6.80 -11.94
C THR A 17 -21.17 -6.23 -11.51
N GLY A 18 -21.35 -4.93 -11.72
CA GLY A 18 -22.58 -4.24 -11.39
C GLY A 18 -22.67 -2.84 -11.99
N THR A 19 -23.79 -2.18 -11.77
CA THR A 19 -24.03 -0.80 -12.20
C THR A 19 -23.93 0.13 -11.00
N VAL A 20 -23.19 1.22 -11.13
CA VAL A 20 -23.07 2.26 -10.11
C VAL A 20 -24.40 2.96 -9.94
N LEU A 21 -24.92 2.99 -8.72
CA LEU A 21 -26.15 3.69 -8.36
C LEU A 21 -25.86 5.13 -7.97
N ASP A 22 -24.90 5.30 -7.06
CA ASP A 22 -24.53 6.60 -6.50
C ASP A 22 -23.05 6.60 -6.07
N THR A 23 -22.46 7.79 -6.00
CA THR A 23 -21.07 8.00 -5.56
C THR A 23 -20.97 9.24 -4.66
N SER A 24 -20.24 9.11 -3.57
CA SER A 24 -19.96 10.16 -2.61
C SER A 24 -18.46 10.22 -2.33
N THR A 25 -17.87 11.41 -2.38
CA THR A 25 -16.45 11.61 -2.13
C THR A 25 -16.27 12.66 -1.05
N ARG A 26 -15.46 12.35 -0.03
CA ARG A 26 -15.10 13.25 1.06
C ARG A 26 -13.58 13.31 1.23
N SER A 27 -13.07 14.45 1.66
CA SER A 27 -11.63 14.66 1.88
C SER A 27 -11.39 15.10 3.32
N GLU A 28 -10.48 14.42 4.00
CA GLU A 28 -10.12 14.65 5.40
C GLU A 28 -8.71 15.25 5.46
N THR A 29 -8.59 16.52 5.84
CA THR A 29 -7.30 17.19 5.98
C THR A 29 -6.88 17.23 7.45
N HIS A 30 -5.75 16.63 7.75
CA HIS A 30 -5.14 16.63 9.06
C HIS A 30 -3.97 17.61 9.08
N ILE A 31 -4.04 18.59 9.98
CA ILE A 31 -3.04 19.64 10.13
C ILE A 31 -2.35 19.41 11.48
N SER A 32 -1.02 19.27 11.46
CA SER A 32 -0.18 19.27 12.65
C SER A 32 0.79 20.45 12.59
N GLY A 33 0.74 21.31 13.60
CA GLY A 33 1.63 22.44 13.76
C GLY A 33 2.39 22.32 15.08
N GLY A 34 3.70 22.56 15.04
CA GLY A 34 4.54 22.55 16.23
C GLY A 34 5.69 23.53 16.09
N GLY A 35 6.00 24.24 17.18
CA GLY A 35 6.98 25.33 17.21
C GLY A 35 6.30 26.70 17.23
N GLY A 36 7.05 27.71 17.69
CA GLY A 36 6.57 29.05 17.98
C GLY A 36 7.10 29.50 19.33
N GLY A 37 8.33 30.02 19.34
CA GLY A 37 8.98 30.58 20.50
C GLY A 37 9.78 31.80 20.05
N GLY A 38 9.93 32.79 20.92
CA GLY A 38 10.69 33.98 20.58
C GLY A 38 10.65 34.97 21.71
N TYR A 39 11.69 35.79 21.80
CA TYR A 39 11.73 36.89 22.76
C TYR A 39 11.97 38.18 22.01
N ILE A 40 11.39 39.26 22.52
CA ILE A 40 11.60 40.62 22.01
C ILE A 40 12.19 41.42 23.16
N GLY A 41 13.42 41.91 22.97
CA GLY A 41 14.10 42.79 23.91
C GLY A 41 14.35 44.19 23.33
N PRO A 42 14.81 45.15 24.15
CA PRO A 42 14.99 46.55 23.75
C PRO A 42 15.96 46.77 22.57
N ASN A 43 16.86 45.82 22.33
CA ASN A 43 17.87 45.88 21.26
C ASN A 43 17.63 44.84 20.13
N GLY A 44 16.43 44.26 20.04
CA GLY A 44 16.05 43.26 19.03
C GLY A 44 15.45 41.99 19.61
N GLY A 45 14.91 41.14 18.72
CA GLY A 45 14.24 39.89 19.10
C GLY A 45 14.46 38.77 18.09
N HIS A 46 14.41 37.52 18.58
CA HIS A 46 14.52 36.31 17.78
C HIS A 46 13.18 35.58 17.82
N ILE A 47 12.71 35.09 16.67
CA ILE A 47 11.49 34.29 16.54
C ILE A 47 11.88 32.98 15.87
N ASP A 48 11.62 31.87 16.57
CA ASP A 48 11.76 30.52 16.03
C ASP A 48 10.65 30.20 15.05
N ASN A 49 11.04 29.48 14.00
CA ASN A 49 10.18 29.17 12.89
C ASN A 49 9.09 28.16 13.29
N ILE A 50 7.85 28.41 12.88
CA ILE A 50 6.73 27.49 13.08
C ILE A 50 6.75 26.47 11.94
N SER A 51 6.74 25.18 12.27
CA SER A 51 6.59 24.12 11.26
C SER A 51 5.14 23.64 11.23
N ILE A 52 4.48 23.81 10.09
CA ILE A 52 3.13 23.30 9.83
C ILE A 52 3.24 22.19 8.79
N ARG A 53 2.70 21.02 9.10
CA ARG A 53 2.55 19.89 8.17
C ARG A 53 1.07 19.59 8.03
N SER A 54 0.60 19.48 6.79
CA SER A 54 -0.76 19.04 6.49
C SER A 54 -0.72 17.77 5.63
N HIS A 55 -1.57 16.79 5.93
CA HIS A 55 -1.81 15.64 5.07
C HIS A 55 -3.30 15.51 4.78
N ASN A 56 -3.66 15.20 3.53
CA ASN A 56 -5.04 15.04 3.10
C ASN A 56 -5.30 13.57 2.73
N THR A 57 -6.41 13.02 3.22
CA THR A 57 -6.88 11.66 2.91
C THR A 57 -8.24 11.75 2.24
N THR A 58 -8.34 11.28 1.00
CA THR A 58 -9.61 11.19 0.28
C THR A 58 -10.28 9.85 0.56
N HIS A 59 -11.55 9.87 0.92
CA HIS A 59 -12.43 8.71 1.02
C HIS A 59 -13.52 8.82 -0.04
N GLN A 60 -13.76 7.73 -0.76
CA GLN A 60 -14.82 7.65 -1.75
C GLN A 60 -15.67 6.42 -1.47
N GLU A 61 -16.97 6.61 -1.40
CA GLU A 61 -17.96 5.56 -1.23
C GLU A 61 -18.88 5.54 -2.44
N PHE A 62 -19.16 4.37 -2.98
CA PHE A 62 -20.13 4.23 -4.07
C PHE A 62 -20.93 2.95 -3.90
N TRP A 63 -22.17 3.00 -4.37
CA TRP A 63 -23.10 1.88 -4.33
C TRP A 63 -23.17 1.22 -5.69
N ILE A 64 -23.11 -0.11 -5.72
CA ILE A 64 -23.32 -0.89 -6.93
C ILE A 64 -24.52 -1.80 -6.80
N LYS A 65 -25.27 -1.95 -7.88
CA LYS A 65 -26.25 -3.01 -8.05
C LYS A 65 -25.64 -4.14 -8.86
N THR A 66 -25.46 -5.30 -8.26
CA THR A 66 -24.92 -6.48 -8.95
C THR A 66 -25.93 -7.06 -9.93
N GLU A 67 -25.49 -7.92 -10.85
CA GLU A 67 -26.38 -8.61 -11.79
C GLU A 67 -27.45 -9.47 -11.09
N ASP A 68 -27.13 -9.97 -9.88
CA ASP A 68 -28.07 -10.70 -9.01
C ASP A 68 -29.13 -9.77 -8.37
N GLY A 69 -29.11 -8.47 -8.65
CA GLY A 69 -30.04 -7.48 -8.13
C GLY A 69 -29.73 -6.99 -6.71
N MET A 70 -28.66 -7.46 -6.07
CA MET A 70 -28.26 -7.02 -4.73
C MET A 70 -27.49 -5.70 -4.80
N GLU A 71 -27.71 -4.85 -3.80
CA GLU A 71 -26.96 -3.62 -3.61
C GLU A 71 -25.78 -3.84 -2.67
N LYS A 72 -24.61 -3.32 -3.05
CA LYS A 72 -23.40 -3.37 -2.23
C LYS A 72 -22.76 -1.99 -2.17
N SER A 73 -22.47 -1.53 -0.96
CA SER A 73 -21.62 -0.36 -0.75
C SER A 73 -20.15 -0.75 -0.87
N VAL A 74 -19.38 0.11 -1.50
CA VAL A 74 -17.95 -0.06 -1.71
C VAL A 74 -17.27 1.21 -1.21
N ASN A 75 -16.42 1.07 -0.20
CA ASN A 75 -15.66 2.16 0.36
C ASN A 75 -14.18 2.00 -0.01
N ILE A 76 -13.63 3.02 -0.65
CA ILE A 76 -12.22 3.11 -1.01
C ILE A 76 -11.61 4.33 -0.34
N SER A 77 -10.35 4.22 0.05
CA SER A 77 -9.61 5.27 0.76
C SER A 77 -8.24 5.46 0.14
N GLY A 78 -7.76 6.70 0.10
CA GLY A 78 -6.44 7.05 -0.43
C GLY A 78 -6.36 7.17 -1.95
N THR A 79 -7.45 6.89 -2.67
CA THR A 79 -7.54 7.11 -4.12
C THR A 79 -8.96 7.56 -4.49
N SER A 80 -9.07 8.40 -5.52
CA SER A 80 -10.35 8.80 -6.08
C SER A 80 -10.43 8.33 -7.53
N ILE A 81 -11.55 7.69 -7.86
CA ILE A 81 -11.77 7.07 -9.16
C ILE A 81 -12.98 7.74 -9.81
N PRO A 82 -12.86 8.25 -11.04
CA PRO A 82 -13.95 8.93 -11.72
C PRO A 82 -15.03 7.90 -12.09
N LEU A 83 -16.08 7.82 -11.27
CA LEU A 83 -17.26 7.01 -11.49
C LEU A 83 -18.48 7.91 -11.57
N ARG A 84 -19.44 7.55 -12.43
CA ARG A 84 -20.74 8.21 -12.52
C ARG A 84 -21.85 7.18 -12.33
N ALA A 85 -22.99 7.63 -11.83
CA ALA A 85 -24.20 6.82 -11.77
C ALA A 85 -24.56 6.25 -13.15
N ASN A 86 -25.16 5.06 -13.16
CA ASN A 86 -25.51 4.26 -14.33
C ASN A 86 -24.33 3.74 -15.18
N GLN A 87 -23.09 3.82 -14.69
CA GLN A 87 -21.96 3.16 -15.34
C GLN A 87 -21.82 1.71 -14.87
N ARG A 88 -21.57 0.80 -15.81
CA ARG A 88 -21.26 -0.59 -15.56
C ARG A 88 -19.78 -0.71 -15.18
N ILE A 89 -19.52 -1.32 -14.04
CA ILE A 89 -18.16 -1.54 -13.54
C ILE A 89 -17.94 -3.00 -13.15
N THR A 90 -16.69 -3.45 -13.20
CA THR A 90 -16.24 -4.69 -12.58
C THR A 90 -15.21 -4.37 -11.51
N LEU A 91 -15.48 -4.81 -10.29
CA LEU A 91 -14.54 -4.75 -9.18
C LEU A 91 -13.81 -6.07 -9.05
N ILE A 92 -12.52 -6.01 -8.79
CA ILE A 92 -11.71 -7.18 -8.46
C ILE A 92 -11.28 -7.05 -7.01
N SER A 93 -11.70 -8.00 -6.17
CA SER A 93 -11.24 -8.15 -4.79
C SER A 93 -10.16 -9.21 -4.69
N ALA A 94 -9.27 -9.04 -3.74
CA ALA A 94 -8.25 -10.00 -3.33
C ALA A 94 -8.50 -10.39 -1.87
N GLU A 95 -8.68 -11.67 -1.63
CA GLU A 95 -8.91 -12.26 -0.32
C GLU A 95 -7.77 -13.22 0.00
N GLN A 96 -7.23 -13.17 1.22
CA GLN A 96 -6.25 -14.15 1.64
C GLN A 96 -6.96 -15.40 2.17
N LYS A 97 -6.63 -16.58 1.62
CA LYS A 97 -7.21 -17.85 2.07
C LYS A 97 -6.99 -18.04 3.57
N GLY A 98 -8.08 -18.23 4.31
CA GLY A 98 -8.07 -18.38 5.78
C GLY A 98 -8.19 -17.07 6.56
N ARG A 99 -8.34 -15.92 5.91
CA ARG A 99 -8.76 -14.65 6.53
C ARG A 99 -10.14 -14.26 6.02
N ASN A 100 -10.93 -13.65 6.89
CA ASN A 100 -12.28 -13.16 6.55
C ASN A 100 -12.28 -11.72 6.02
N GLU A 101 -11.10 -11.16 5.76
CA GLU A 101 -10.91 -9.80 5.27
C GLU A 101 -10.47 -9.84 3.81
N GLY A 102 -11.23 -9.18 2.95
CA GLY A 102 -10.93 -8.98 1.53
C GLY A 102 -10.73 -7.51 1.22
N TRP A 103 -9.83 -7.21 0.29
CA TRP A 103 -9.54 -5.85 -0.15
C TRP A 103 -9.84 -5.70 -1.63
N TYR A 104 -10.43 -4.58 -2.02
CA TYR A 104 -10.59 -4.25 -3.44
C TYR A 104 -9.24 -3.88 -4.05
N ALA A 105 -8.82 -4.62 -5.07
CA ALA A 105 -7.54 -4.43 -5.74
C ALA A 105 -7.66 -3.45 -6.92
N SER A 106 -8.67 -3.62 -7.76
CA SER A 106 -8.89 -2.78 -8.94
C SER A 106 -10.36 -2.64 -9.30
N VAL A 107 -10.62 -1.64 -10.13
CA VAL A 107 -11.92 -1.40 -10.76
C VAL A 107 -11.73 -1.18 -12.26
N ILE A 108 -12.64 -1.76 -13.03
CA ILE A 108 -12.78 -1.55 -14.47
C ILE A 108 -14.09 -0.80 -14.70
N ASN A 109 -14.02 0.34 -15.36
CA ASN A 109 -15.18 1.07 -15.87
C ASN A 109 -15.39 0.70 -17.34
N HIS A 110 -16.43 -0.09 -17.63
CA HIS A 110 -16.73 -0.58 -18.97
C HIS A 110 -17.19 0.55 -19.89
N ASN A 111 -17.93 1.53 -19.37
CA ASN A 111 -18.43 2.65 -20.16
C ASN A 111 -17.32 3.62 -20.59
N ALA A 112 -16.30 3.80 -19.74
CA ALA A 112 -15.17 4.67 -20.03
C ALA A 112 -13.98 3.92 -20.64
N ASN A 113 -14.05 2.59 -20.73
CA ASN A 113 -12.92 1.69 -21.03
C ASN A 113 -11.67 2.06 -20.20
N GLN A 114 -11.88 2.28 -18.90
CA GLN A 114 -10.84 2.73 -17.98
C GLN A 114 -10.57 1.67 -16.92
N PHE A 115 -9.28 1.46 -16.65
CA PHE A 115 -8.79 0.62 -15.58
C PHE A 115 -8.15 1.48 -14.50
N SER A 116 -8.44 1.20 -13.23
CA SER A 116 -7.85 1.93 -12.10
C SER A 116 -7.53 0.98 -10.95
N PHE A 117 -6.34 1.16 -10.36
CA PHE A 117 -5.96 0.47 -9.13
C PHE A 117 -6.63 1.14 -7.93
N ILE A 118 -7.32 0.34 -7.12
CA ILE A 118 -7.80 0.75 -5.79
C ILE A 118 -6.70 0.51 -4.77
N CYS A 119 -6.13 -0.69 -4.80
CA CYS A 119 -5.06 -1.12 -3.92
C CYS A 119 -3.96 -1.75 -4.78
N ASP A 120 -2.83 -1.06 -4.90
CA ASP A 120 -1.68 -1.53 -5.67
C ASP A 120 -0.99 -2.71 -4.95
N GLY A 121 -0.10 -3.42 -5.65
CA GLY A 121 0.63 -4.55 -5.10
C GLY A 121 1.45 -4.21 -3.85
N ALA A 122 1.89 -2.95 -3.70
CA ALA A 122 2.58 -2.50 -2.49
C ALA A 122 1.65 -2.40 -1.29
N SER A 123 0.48 -1.77 -1.47
CA SER A 123 -0.56 -1.67 -0.44
C SER A 123 -1.10 -3.05 -0.08
N LEU A 124 -1.33 -3.91 -1.07
CA LEU A 124 -1.76 -5.30 -0.87
C LEU A 124 -0.72 -6.12 -0.08
N ASN A 125 0.57 -5.97 -0.41
CA ASN A 125 1.67 -6.60 0.34
C ASN A 125 1.70 -6.14 1.80
N ASN A 126 1.49 -4.84 2.05
CA ASN A 126 1.48 -4.28 3.40
C ASN A 126 0.27 -4.75 4.23
N LEU A 127 -0.93 -4.74 3.65
CA LEU A 127 -2.17 -5.18 4.30
C LEU A 127 -2.11 -6.67 4.65
N MET A 128 -1.67 -7.51 3.71
CA MET A 128 -1.63 -8.97 3.88
C MET A 128 -0.31 -9.48 4.46
N LYS A 129 0.64 -8.57 4.69
CA LYS A 129 1.97 -8.85 5.23
C LYS A 129 2.67 -9.99 4.47
N LEU A 130 2.58 -10.02 3.14
CA LEU A 130 3.11 -11.14 2.33
C LEU A 130 4.63 -11.23 2.49
N GLU A 131 5.32 -10.10 2.40
CA GLU A 131 6.75 -9.98 2.67
C GLU A 131 7.04 -8.66 3.41
N VAL A 132 7.35 -8.77 4.71
CA VAL A 132 7.63 -7.63 5.60
C VAL A 132 9.10 -7.68 6.02
N PHE A 133 9.72 -6.51 6.21
CA PHE A 133 11.00 -6.45 6.91
C PHE A 133 10.81 -6.85 8.38
N PRO A 134 11.53 -7.89 8.89
CA PRO A 134 11.44 -8.24 10.29
C PRO A 134 12.00 -7.09 11.12
N LYS A 135 11.24 -6.64 12.13
CA LYS A 135 11.65 -5.57 13.04
C LYS A 135 12.98 -5.89 13.75
N HIS A 136 13.28 -7.17 13.92
CA HIS A 136 14.52 -7.68 14.53
C HIS A 136 15.74 -7.66 13.60
N PHE A 137 15.63 -7.13 12.37
CA PHE A 137 16.76 -7.05 11.44
C PHE A 137 17.96 -6.30 12.04
N LEU A 138 17.70 -5.23 12.79
CA LEU A 138 18.75 -4.48 13.48
C LEU A 138 19.45 -5.31 14.58
N LEU A 139 18.71 -6.19 15.27
CA LEU A 139 19.27 -7.07 16.29
C LEU A 139 20.17 -8.14 15.69
N ILE A 140 19.81 -8.68 14.53
CA ILE A 140 20.65 -9.62 13.79
C ILE A 140 21.95 -8.93 13.36
N GLY A 141 21.85 -7.70 12.85
CA GLY A 141 23.02 -6.88 12.51
C GLY A 141 23.92 -6.63 13.72
N PHE A 142 23.33 -6.28 14.86
CA PHE A 142 24.06 -6.06 16.11
C PHE A 142 24.74 -7.32 16.63
N ALA A 143 24.07 -8.47 16.62
CA ALA A 143 24.65 -9.75 17.04
C ALA A 143 25.82 -10.17 16.16
N LEU A 144 25.72 -9.95 14.84
CA LEU A 144 26.78 -10.27 13.88
C LEU A 144 27.99 -9.35 14.06
N TRP A 145 27.75 -8.06 14.30
CA TRP A 145 28.80 -7.11 14.69
C TRP A 145 29.50 -7.50 16.00
N ALA A 146 28.74 -7.81 17.05
CA ALA A 146 29.29 -8.17 18.35
C ALA A 146 30.15 -9.44 18.29
N GLY A 147 29.72 -10.46 17.54
CA GLY A 147 30.50 -11.68 17.32
C GLY A 147 31.82 -11.43 16.57
N LEU A 148 31.79 -10.57 15.55
CA LEU A 148 33.01 -10.19 14.81
C LEU A 148 33.95 -9.33 15.66
N ALA A 149 33.44 -8.40 16.46
CA ALA A 149 34.26 -7.56 17.32
C ALA A 149 35.04 -8.36 18.38
N ILE A 150 34.42 -9.42 18.92
CA ILE A 150 35.08 -10.35 19.86
C ILE A 150 36.16 -11.17 19.15
N ALA A 151 35.90 -11.65 17.92
CA ALA A 151 36.82 -12.53 17.20
C ALA A 151 38.07 -11.84 16.67
N PHE A 152 37.95 -10.58 16.24
CA PHE A 152 39.04 -9.85 15.57
C PHE A 152 39.81 -8.89 16.50
N HIS A 153 39.32 -8.65 17.73
CA HIS A 153 39.82 -7.63 18.67
C HIS A 153 39.90 -6.20 18.08
N ASP A 154 39.38 -6.00 16.87
CA ASP A 154 39.29 -4.74 16.16
C ASP A 154 37.82 -4.47 15.81
N GLY A 155 37.27 -3.43 16.43
CA GLY A 155 35.89 -3.03 16.24
C GLY A 155 35.60 -2.46 14.86
N TRP A 156 36.58 -1.86 14.17
CA TRP A 156 36.35 -1.17 12.90
C TRP A 156 36.11 -2.15 11.75
N LEU A 157 36.91 -3.21 11.67
CA LEU A 157 36.72 -4.28 10.69
C LEU A 157 35.37 -4.98 10.90
N ALA A 158 34.97 -5.22 12.15
CA ALA A 158 33.68 -5.80 12.47
C ALA A 158 32.49 -4.94 11.99
N ILE A 159 32.57 -3.61 12.11
CA ILE A 159 31.55 -2.69 11.57
C ILE A 159 31.48 -2.79 10.04
N PHE A 160 32.63 -2.81 9.38
CA PHE A 160 32.69 -2.84 7.92
C PHE A 160 32.06 -4.12 7.34
N PHE A 161 32.38 -5.29 7.90
CA PHE A 161 31.77 -6.55 7.48
C PHE A 161 30.28 -6.64 7.80
N ALA A 162 29.86 -6.22 9.01
CA ALA A 162 28.45 -6.24 9.40
C ALA A 162 27.59 -5.33 8.51
N THR A 163 28.09 -4.13 8.15
CA THR A 163 27.40 -3.20 7.26
C THR A 163 27.30 -3.71 5.82
N ILE A 164 28.35 -4.35 5.29
CA ILE A 164 28.31 -4.98 3.96
C ILE A 164 27.28 -6.12 3.92
N VAL A 165 27.32 -7.03 4.88
CA VAL A 165 26.39 -8.18 4.93
C VAL A 165 24.94 -7.70 5.10
N MET A 166 24.69 -6.72 5.98
CA MET A 166 23.37 -6.11 6.11
C MET A 166 22.94 -5.39 4.83
N GLY A 167 23.86 -4.69 4.16
CA GLY A 167 23.60 -4.01 2.89
C GLY A 167 23.16 -4.99 1.81
N ILE A 168 23.91 -6.08 1.60
CA ILE A 168 23.58 -7.14 0.63
C ILE A 168 22.22 -7.76 0.96
N PHE A 169 21.95 -8.06 2.23
CA PHE A 169 20.66 -8.60 2.65
C PHE A 169 19.52 -7.64 2.38
N ALA A 170 19.67 -6.36 2.72
CA ALA A 170 18.67 -5.32 2.49
C ALA A 170 18.40 -5.12 0.99
N ILE A 171 19.45 -5.08 0.16
CA ILE A 171 19.34 -4.98 -1.30
C ILE A 171 18.57 -6.17 -1.86
N ASN A 172 18.97 -7.40 -1.50
CA ASN A 172 18.31 -8.62 -1.96
C ASN A 172 16.85 -8.66 -1.55
N LYS A 173 16.53 -8.24 -0.31
CA LYS A 173 15.16 -8.20 0.19
C LYS A 173 14.32 -7.12 -0.49
N ASN A 174 14.87 -5.93 -0.71
CA ASN A 174 14.19 -4.89 -1.48
C ASN A 174 13.92 -5.33 -2.92
N ALA A 175 14.89 -5.99 -3.57
CA ALA A 175 14.71 -6.55 -4.90
C ALA A 175 13.58 -7.59 -4.92
N ARG A 176 13.48 -8.44 -3.89
CA ARG A 176 12.37 -9.41 -3.75
C ARG A 176 11.02 -8.73 -3.58
N ILE A 177 10.91 -7.75 -2.69
CA ILE A 177 9.66 -7.00 -2.48
C ILE A 177 9.23 -6.30 -3.78
N LYS A 178 10.17 -5.67 -4.50
CA LYS A 178 9.88 -5.06 -5.81
C LYS A 178 9.38 -6.09 -6.83
N ARG A 179 10.00 -7.27 -6.91
CA ARG A 179 9.53 -8.37 -7.78
C ARG A 179 8.14 -8.86 -7.40
N LEU A 180 7.87 -9.00 -6.11
CA LEU A 180 6.54 -9.39 -5.60
C LEU A 180 5.48 -8.35 -5.97
N ILE A 181 5.74 -7.07 -5.72
CA ILE A 181 4.84 -5.96 -6.07
C ILE A 181 4.58 -5.97 -7.59
N SER A 182 5.64 -6.08 -8.40
CA SER A 182 5.50 -6.17 -9.85
C SER A 182 4.68 -7.39 -10.28
N SER A 183 4.89 -8.54 -9.65
CA SER A 183 4.14 -9.76 -9.97
C SER A 183 2.67 -9.67 -9.55
N LEU A 184 2.37 -9.00 -8.43
CA LEU A 184 1.01 -8.75 -7.98
C LEU A 184 0.29 -7.79 -8.94
N ASN A 185 0.94 -6.69 -9.32
CA ASN A 185 0.38 -5.73 -10.27
C ASN A 185 0.10 -6.41 -11.63
N ALA A 186 1.07 -7.16 -12.15
CA ALA A 186 0.90 -7.91 -13.40
C ALA A 186 -0.22 -8.95 -13.31
N HIS A 187 -0.40 -9.59 -12.15
CA HIS A 187 -1.48 -10.54 -11.95
C HIS A 187 -2.85 -9.84 -11.89
N ILE A 188 -2.97 -8.75 -11.14
CA ILE A 188 -4.20 -7.93 -11.10
C ILE A 188 -4.56 -7.45 -12.51
N GLU A 189 -3.58 -6.97 -13.26
CA GLU A 189 -3.78 -6.53 -14.64
C GLU A 189 -4.24 -7.69 -15.53
N LYS A 190 -3.57 -8.85 -15.45
CA LYS A 190 -3.96 -10.06 -16.20
C LYS A 190 -5.40 -10.49 -15.91
N VAL A 191 -5.83 -10.45 -14.65
CA VAL A 191 -7.22 -10.76 -14.26
C VAL A 191 -8.19 -9.71 -14.79
N SER A 192 -7.73 -8.47 -14.97
CA SER A 192 -8.55 -7.34 -15.45
C SER A 192 -8.69 -7.28 -16.98
N GLN A 193 -7.68 -7.72 -17.73
CA GLN A 193 -7.64 -7.74 -19.21
C GLN A 193 -8.91 -8.32 -19.88
N PRO A 194 -9.46 -9.49 -19.49
CA PRO A 194 -10.66 -10.02 -20.12
C PRO A 194 -11.91 -9.15 -19.92
N PHE A 195 -11.93 -8.28 -18.91
CA PHE A 195 -13.02 -7.35 -18.67
C PHE A 195 -12.89 -6.07 -19.51
N LEU A 196 -11.66 -5.63 -19.79
CA LEU A 196 -11.41 -4.50 -20.69
C LEU A 196 -11.77 -4.80 -22.15
N GLN A 197 -11.59 -6.06 -22.59
CA GLN A 197 -11.89 -6.46 -23.97
C GLN A 197 -13.38 -6.74 -24.23
N ARG A 198 -14.22 -6.73 -23.18
CA ARG A 198 -15.66 -7.01 -23.27
C ARG A 198 -16.55 -5.75 -23.22
N SER A 199 -15.95 -4.57 -23.30
CA SER A 199 -16.65 -3.27 -23.37
C SER A 199 -17.29 -3.02 -24.72
#